data_AF-A0A0D2XA94-F1
#
_entry.id   AF-A0A0D2XA94-F1
#
_cell.length_a   1.000
_cell.length_b   1.000
_cell.length_c   1.000
_cell.angle_alpha   90.00
_cell.angle_beta   90.00
_cell.angle_gamma   90.00
#
_symmetry.space_group_name_H-M   'P 1'
#
loop_
_entity.id
_entity.type
_entity.pdbx_description
1 polymer ?
#
loop_
_entity_poly.entity_id
_entity_poly.type
_entity_poly.pdbx_seq_one_letter_code
_entity_poly.pdbx_strand_id
1 'polypeptide(L)'
;MTANKPLEDAVIIGIDFGTTYSGVAWAYSREPEEIEIVTSWESELNHCSDVEKAPTQIHYGHNSRDIKWGYGISPEHEPLKWFKLLLLEPKDIPQGAANSTQLKEARRLQSKVGKEPVEIVACFLRKIWDHSVESIRRAIGDGVMKRSKFQNFCGLIYEQAGDTIVVCDAGGGTVSRLDAPYDTRSHLYIILVGGFGRSRFLFNNLQERFRRIVLQSRGNKPWTAICRGAVVQGLVRHNPSTNLGVDVETRVARMSYGIMYGSPFIEGYHNEADKTWSHGEDISEKRSVSHSYVRYFEVPSFQGHEKIYCSTSRAPPVRYGDSDDIHHLCAMKWDKIVDVDTLLKWTNPVGVAYPRLDYHIKMDCEDGTVNFSLHYQGSKVGEEEVEVQFN
;
A
#
# COMPACT_ATOMS: atom_id res chain seq x y z
N MET A 1 -20.92 -23.81 17.87
CA MET A 1 -21.98 -23.28 16.99
C MET A 1 -22.11 -21.79 17.26
N THR A 2 -21.29 -20.97 16.62
CA THR A 2 -21.48 -19.52 16.62
C THR A 2 -22.59 -19.22 15.62
N ALA A 3 -23.75 -18.79 16.12
CA ALA A 3 -24.85 -18.35 15.28
C ALA A 3 -24.32 -17.26 14.32
N ASN A 4 -24.51 -17.47 13.01
CA ASN A 4 -24.26 -16.45 11.99
C ASN A 4 -25.11 -15.23 12.34
N LYS A 5 -24.49 -14.20 12.92
CA LYS A 5 -25.12 -12.88 12.97
C LYS A 5 -25.49 -12.50 11.53
N PRO A 6 -26.72 -12.02 11.28
CA PRO A 6 -27.05 -11.49 9.96
C PRO A 6 -26.04 -10.40 9.62
N LEU A 7 -25.45 -10.52 8.42
CA LEU A 7 -24.53 -9.51 7.89
C LEU A 7 -25.25 -8.16 7.89
N GLU A 8 -24.61 -7.15 8.48
CA GLU A 8 -25.16 -5.80 8.49
C GLU A 8 -25.22 -5.25 7.06
N ASP A 9 -26.18 -4.36 6.81
CA ASP A 9 -26.27 -3.66 5.53
C ASP A 9 -25.08 -2.69 5.41
N ALA A 10 -24.42 -2.70 4.26
CA ALA A 10 -23.31 -1.80 4.00
C ALA A 10 -23.33 -1.29 2.55
N VAL A 11 -22.87 -0.05 2.38
CA VAL A 11 -22.51 0.51 1.09
C VAL A 11 -20.99 0.52 1.03
N ILE A 12 -20.45 -0.31 0.15
CA ILE A 12 -19.01 -0.41 -0.10
C ILE A 12 -18.65 0.61 -1.17
N ILE A 13 -17.69 1.48 -0.87
CA ILE A 13 -17.27 2.58 -1.76
C ILE A 13 -15.78 2.44 -2.07
N GLY A 14 -15.44 2.41 -3.35
CA GLY A 14 -14.08 2.43 -3.85
C GLY A 14 -13.74 3.79 -4.45
N ILE A 15 -12.72 4.47 -3.93
CA ILE A 15 -12.27 5.78 -4.42
C ILE A 15 -10.93 5.63 -5.13
N ASP A 16 -10.88 6.11 -6.38
CA ASP A 16 -9.63 6.32 -7.11
C ASP A 16 -9.32 7.83 -7.12
N PHE A 17 -8.40 8.24 -6.24
CA PHE A 17 -7.86 9.59 -6.22
C PHE A 17 -6.63 9.69 -7.13
N GLY A 18 -6.86 9.94 -8.42
CA GLY A 18 -5.80 10.03 -9.42
C GLY A 18 -5.22 11.44 -9.57
N THR A 19 -4.02 11.55 -10.14
CA THR A 19 -3.33 12.84 -10.35
C THR A 19 -4.08 13.77 -11.31
N THR A 20 -4.76 13.22 -12.32
CA THR A 20 -5.46 13.98 -13.38
C THR A 20 -6.96 13.80 -13.37
N TYR A 21 -7.44 12.60 -13.03
CA TYR A 21 -8.86 12.28 -12.91
C TYR A 21 -9.08 11.41 -11.69
N SER A 22 -10.20 11.61 -11.02
CA SER A 22 -10.63 10.84 -9.86
C SER A 22 -12.03 10.25 -10.09
N GLY A 23 -12.28 9.06 -9.57
CA GLY A 23 -13.55 8.36 -9.77
C GLY A 23 -13.98 7.60 -8.52
N VAL A 24 -15.27 7.29 -8.46
CA VAL A 24 -15.87 6.55 -7.35
C VAL A 24 -16.72 5.42 -7.90
N ALA A 25 -16.55 4.23 -7.36
CA ALA A 25 -17.40 3.08 -7.57
C ALA A 25 -18.07 2.70 -6.25
N TRP A 26 -19.22 2.04 -6.30
CA TRP A 26 -19.87 1.54 -5.10
C TRP A 26 -20.70 0.30 -5.37
N ALA A 27 -21.03 -0.44 -4.32
CA ALA A 27 -21.99 -1.54 -4.35
C ALA A 27 -22.73 -1.63 -3.01
N TYR A 28 -23.97 -2.11 -3.05
CA TYR A 28 -24.71 -2.47 -1.85
C TYR A 28 -24.34 -3.91 -1.44
N SER A 29 -24.07 -4.15 -0.16
CA SER A 29 -23.56 -5.45 0.31
C SER A 29 -24.51 -6.63 0.05
N ARG A 30 -25.81 -6.37 -0.16
CA ARG A 30 -26.79 -7.40 -0.54
C ARG A 30 -26.84 -7.69 -2.04
N GLU A 31 -26.22 -6.85 -2.86
CA GLU A 31 -26.15 -6.96 -4.32
C GLU A 31 -24.68 -6.86 -4.76
N PRO A 32 -23.80 -7.78 -4.32
CA PRO A 32 -22.35 -7.67 -4.50
C PRO A 32 -21.88 -7.72 -5.96
N GLU A 33 -22.71 -8.26 -6.87
CA GLU A 33 -22.41 -8.32 -8.31
C GLU A 33 -22.71 -6.99 -9.03
N GLU A 34 -23.52 -6.12 -8.43
CA GLU A 34 -23.96 -4.85 -9.02
C GLU A 34 -23.02 -3.70 -8.58
N ILE A 35 -21.83 -3.67 -9.18
CA ILE A 35 -20.86 -2.59 -8.95
C ILE A 35 -21.15 -1.42 -9.90
N GLU A 36 -21.62 -0.34 -9.29
CA GLU A 36 -22.00 0.92 -9.92
C GLU A 36 -20.85 1.93 -9.94
N ILE A 37 -20.89 2.85 -10.91
CA ILE A 37 -19.94 3.97 -11.03
C ILE A 37 -20.68 5.27 -10.78
N VAL A 38 -20.10 6.15 -9.97
CA VAL A 38 -20.61 7.50 -9.80
C VAL A 38 -20.34 8.30 -11.07
N THR A 39 -21.39 8.86 -11.67
CA THR A 39 -21.34 9.72 -12.85
C THR A 39 -22.08 11.04 -12.58
N SER A 40 -22.45 11.76 -13.66
CA SER A 40 -23.25 13.00 -13.60
C SER A 40 -22.67 14.06 -12.65
N TRP A 41 -21.35 14.28 -12.72
CA TRP A 41 -20.62 15.21 -11.85
C TRP A 41 -21.14 16.65 -11.93
N GLU A 42 -20.94 17.45 -10.88
CA GLU A 42 -21.23 18.89 -10.90
C GLU A 42 -20.45 19.57 -12.05
N SER A 43 -21.15 20.33 -12.90
CA SER A 43 -20.59 20.95 -14.10
C SER A 43 -21.19 22.31 -14.39
N GLU A 44 -20.37 23.23 -14.90
CA GLU A 44 -20.85 24.51 -15.44
C GLU A 44 -21.47 24.36 -16.83
N LEU A 45 -20.98 23.40 -17.63
CA LEU A 45 -21.47 23.14 -18.98
C LEU A 45 -22.41 21.94 -18.99
N ASN A 46 -23.59 22.12 -19.59
CA ASN A 46 -24.55 21.04 -19.82
C ASN A 46 -23.91 19.95 -20.70
N HIS A 47 -24.10 18.67 -20.36
CA HIS A 47 -23.65 17.48 -21.10
C HIS A 47 -22.17 17.06 -20.99
N CYS A 48 -21.36 17.69 -20.13
CA CYS A 48 -19.93 17.35 -20.00
C CYS A 48 -19.57 16.51 -18.76
N SER A 49 -20.56 16.04 -18.00
CA SER A 49 -20.30 15.43 -16.69
C SER A 49 -20.89 14.06 -16.45
N ASP A 50 -21.65 13.51 -17.38
CA ASP A 50 -22.09 12.11 -17.31
C ASP A 50 -21.00 11.17 -17.85
N VAL A 51 -19.91 11.11 -17.10
CA VAL A 51 -18.71 10.33 -17.40
C VAL A 51 -18.20 9.65 -16.14
N GLU A 52 -17.36 8.63 -16.27
CA GLU A 52 -16.97 7.76 -15.16
C GLU A 52 -16.01 8.41 -14.14
N LYS A 53 -15.40 9.55 -14.47
CA LYS A 53 -14.46 10.28 -13.61
C LYS A 53 -14.55 11.79 -13.75
N ALA A 54 -14.32 12.49 -12.65
CA ALA A 54 -14.14 13.94 -12.62
C ALA A 54 -12.65 14.33 -12.74
N PRO A 55 -12.32 15.45 -13.40
CA PRO A 55 -10.96 16.01 -13.38
C PRO A 55 -10.48 16.31 -11.96
N THR A 56 -9.24 15.94 -11.64
CA THR A 56 -8.57 16.25 -10.37
C THR A 56 -8.06 17.68 -10.40
N GLN A 57 -8.97 18.62 -10.24
CA GLN A 57 -8.69 20.05 -10.26
C GLN A 57 -9.64 20.81 -9.33
N ILE A 58 -9.14 21.88 -8.73
CA ILE A 58 -9.88 22.73 -7.80
C ILE A 58 -9.54 24.20 -8.04
N HIS A 59 -10.53 25.07 -7.89
CA HIS A 59 -10.36 26.51 -7.99
C HIS A 59 -10.98 27.16 -6.75
N TYR A 60 -10.20 28.05 -6.13
CA TYR A 60 -10.61 28.84 -4.98
C TYR A 60 -10.95 30.25 -5.47
N GLY A 61 -12.23 30.62 -5.36
CA GLY A 61 -12.72 31.96 -5.66
C GLY A 61 -12.38 32.95 -4.54
N HIS A 62 -13.03 34.13 -4.58
CA HIS A 62 -12.71 35.25 -3.68
C HIS A 62 -12.99 34.97 -2.20
N ASN A 63 -13.94 34.08 -1.91
CA ASN A 63 -14.38 33.77 -0.55
C ASN A 63 -14.27 32.26 -0.28
N SER A 64 -14.12 31.86 0.98
CA SER A 64 -13.95 30.45 1.40
C SER A 64 -15.10 29.51 1.04
N ARG A 65 -16.26 30.05 0.64
CA ARG A 65 -17.43 29.28 0.19
C ARG A 65 -17.49 29.09 -1.33
N ASP A 66 -16.73 29.87 -2.09
CA ASP A 66 -16.71 29.82 -3.55
C ASP A 66 -15.59 28.89 -4.02
N ILE A 67 -15.83 27.59 -3.87
CA ILE A 67 -14.87 26.55 -4.27
C ILE A 67 -15.50 25.76 -5.41
N LYS A 68 -14.86 25.84 -6.58
CA LYS A 68 -15.21 25.10 -7.79
C LYS A 68 -14.24 23.93 -7.98
N TRP A 69 -14.70 22.84 -8.55
CA TRP A 69 -13.91 21.62 -8.69
C TRP A 69 -14.36 20.82 -9.91
N GLY A 70 -13.50 19.95 -10.42
CA GLY A 70 -13.85 19.05 -11.53
C GLY A 70 -14.38 19.81 -12.75
N TYR A 71 -15.55 19.40 -13.24
CA TYR A 71 -16.24 20.04 -14.38
C TYR A 71 -16.97 21.34 -14.00
N GLY A 72 -17.11 21.64 -12.71
CA GLY A 72 -17.73 22.87 -12.21
C GLY A 72 -16.82 24.09 -12.26
N ILE A 73 -15.63 23.99 -12.85
CA ILE A 73 -14.70 25.11 -13.02
C ILE A 73 -14.86 25.71 -14.42
N SER A 74 -15.18 27.00 -14.48
CA SER A 74 -15.20 27.76 -15.72
C SER A 74 -13.88 27.71 -16.50
N PRO A 75 -13.91 27.65 -17.85
CA PRO A 75 -12.71 27.77 -18.68
C PRO A 75 -11.89 29.06 -18.45
N GLU A 76 -12.53 30.12 -17.95
CA GLU A 76 -11.88 31.40 -17.65
C GLU A 76 -11.06 31.40 -16.36
N HIS A 77 -11.29 30.41 -15.49
CA HIS A 77 -10.57 30.29 -14.24
C HIS A 77 -9.30 29.46 -14.42
N GLU A 78 -8.26 29.83 -13.66
CA GLU A 78 -7.02 29.05 -13.56
C GLU A 78 -7.15 28.05 -12.40
N PRO A 79 -7.38 26.75 -12.66
CA PRO A 79 -7.51 25.75 -11.60
C PRO A 79 -6.14 25.24 -11.11
N LEU A 80 -6.07 24.97 -9.82
CA LEU A 80 -4.99 24.19 -9.24
C LEU A 80 -5.15 22.71 -9.62
N LYS A 81 -4.18 22.17 -10.36
CA LYS A 81 -4.09 20.76 -10.78
C LYS A 81 -2.82 20.13 -10.21
N TRP A 82 -2.69 18.81 -10.32
CA TRP A 82 -1.47 18.07 -9.92
C TRP A 82 -1.10 18.23 -8.43
N PHE A 83 -2.02 18.73 -7.61
CA PHE A 83 -1.82 18.96 -6.18
C PHE A 83 -1.59 17.66 -5.39
N LYS A 84 -1.94 16.48 -5.95
CA LYS A 84 -1.55 15.18 -5.40
C LYS A 84 -0.04 15.01 -5.28
N LEU A 85 0.73 15.53 -6.25
CA LEU A 85 2.20 15.43 -6.24
C LEU A 85 2.85 16.39 -5.24
N LEU A 86 2.09 17.35 -4.70
CA LEU A 86 2.57 18.26 -3.65
C LEU A 86 2.64 17.57 -2.29
N LEU A 87 2.05 16.37 -2.15
CA LEU A 87 2.18 15.52 -0.96
C LEU A 87 3.53 14.83 -0.86
N LEU A 88 4.26 14.70 -1.97
CA LEU A 88 5.53 13.97 -2.02
C LEU A 88 6.66 14.83 -1.44
N GLU A 89 7.54 14.21 -0.66
CA GLU A 89 8.82 14.82 -0.33
C GLU A 89 9.65 15.04 -1.61
N PRO A 90 10.50 16.10 -1.67
CA PRO A 90 11.27 16.40 -2.87
C PRO A 90 12.15 15.26 -3.40
N LYS A 91 12.62 14.38 -2.50
CA LYS A 91 13.47 13.24 -2.84
C LYS A 91 12.73 12.14 -3.61
N ASP A 92 11.42 12.02 -3.42
CA ASP A 92 10.57 10.98 -4.02
C ASP A 92 9.98 11.41 -5.37
N ILE A 93 10.21 12.66 -5.77
CA ILE A 93 9.79 13.18 -7.07
C ILE A 93 10.86 12.84 -8.11
N PRO A 94 10.55 12.05 -9.15
CA PRO A 94 11.51 11.76 -10.21
C PRO A 94 12.08 13.04 -10.81
N GLN A 95 13.38 13.08 -11.08
CA GLN A 95 14.08 14.29 -11.52
C GLN A 95 13.46 14.96 -12.76
N GLY A 96 12.91 14.16 -13.68
CA GLY A 96 12.16 14.66 -14.84
C GLY A 96 10.82 15.33 -14.49
N ALA A 97 10.14 14.88 -13.44
CA ALA A 97 8.90 15.47 -12.95
C ALA A 97 9.16 16.70 -12.05
N ALA A 98 10.26 16.70 -11.28
CA ALA A 98 10.63 17.78 -10.37
C ALA A 98 10.74 19.14 -11.08
N ASN A 99 11.23 19.14 -12.33
CA ASN A 99 11.40 20.34 -13.15
C ASN A 99 10.27 20.60 -14.14
N SER A 100 9.21 19.78 -14.13
CA SER A 100 8.09 19.91 -15.05
C SER A 100 7.33 21.22 -14.86
N THR A 101 6.81 21.78 -15.95
CA THR A 101 5.96 22.98 -15.90
C THR A 101 4.72 22.73 -15.06
N GLN A 102 4.13 21.53 -15.13
CA GLN A 102 2.93 21.16 -14.38
C GLN A 102 3.14 21.23 -12.87
N LEU A 103 4.24 20.68 -12.36
CA LEU A 103 4.53 20.72 -10.92
C LEU A 103 4.93 22.14 -10.47
N LYS A 104 5.63 22.90 -11.32
CA LYS A 104 5.94 24.32 -11.06
C LYS A 104 4.67 25.16 -10.95
N GLU A 105 3.72 24.96 -11.86
CA GLU A 105 2.41 25.64 -11.81
C GLU A 105 1.59 25.21 -10.60
N ALA A 106 1.61 23.92 -10.25
CA ALA A 106 0.94 23.44 -9.03
C ALA A 106 1.49 24.12 -7.76
N ARG A 107 2.83 24.23 -7.64
CA ARG A 107 3.48 24.93 -6.52
C ARG A 107 3.17 26.43 -6.53
N ARG A 108 3.21 27.09 -7.70
CA ARG A 108 2.88 28.51 -7.84
C ARG A 108 1.44 28.79 -7.38
N LEU A 109 0.49 27.99 -7.84
CA LEU A 109 -0.93 28.13 -7.49
C LEU A 109 -1.22 27.76 -6.03
N GLN A 110 -0.54 26.76 -5.49
CA GLN A 110 -0.58 26.44 -4.06
C GLN A 110 -0.14 27.66 -3.22
N SER A 111 1.01 28.25 -3.54
CA SER A 111 1.51 29.45 -2.84
C SER A 111 0.56 30.63 -2.96
N LYS A 112 -0.07 30.81 -4.12
CA LYS A 112 -1.07 31.87 -4.34
C LYS A 112 -2.30 31.70 -3.44
N VAL A 113 -2.74 30.46 -3.23
CA VAL A 113 -3.90 30.14 -2.37
C VAL A 113 -3.52 30.13 -0.89
N GLY A 114 -2.24 29.92 -0.56
CA GLY A 114 -1.74 29.92 0.82
C GLY A 114 -2.28 28.74 1.65
N LYS A 115 -2.43 27.58 1.01
CA LYS A 115 -2.93 26.35 1.65
C LYS A 115 -1.91 25.23 1.60
N GLU A 116 -1.91 24.42 2.66
CA GLU A 116 -1.09 23.22 2.70
C GLU A 116 -1.63 22.15 1.73
N PRO A 117 -0.76 21.29 1.16
CA PRO A 117 -1.17 20.27 0.20
C PRO A 117 -2.28 19.36 0.75
N VAL A 118 -2.19 18.99 2.02
CA VAL A 118 -3.19 18.16 2.71
C VAL A 118 -4.55 18.85 2.80
N GLU A 119 -4.60 20.16 3.03
CA GLU A 119 -5.86 20.92 3.06
C GLU A 119 -6.52 20.95 1.69
N ILE A 120 -5.73 21.10 0.62
CA ILE A 120 -6.22 21.11 -0.76
C ILE A 120 -6.79 19.74 -1.13
N VAL A 121 -6.05 18.67 -0.83
CA VAL A 121 -6.49 17.29 -1.07
C VAL A 121 -7.75 16.97 -0.27
N ALA A 122 -7.79 17.30 1.02
CA ALA A 122 -8.96 17.09 1.87
C ALA A 122 -10.18 17.85 1.36
N CYS A 123 -9.99 19.08 0.88
CA CYS A 123 -11.06 19.88 0.28
C CYS A 123 -11.62 19.23 -0.99
N PHE A 124 -10.75 18.78 -1.89
CA PHE A 124 -11.15 18.10 -3.11
C PHE A 124 -11.85 16.76 -2.83
N LEU A 125 -11.30 15.93 -1.94
CA LEU A 125 -11.90 14.64 -1.57
C LEU A 125 -13.28 14.82 -0.92
N ARG A 126 -13.48 15.89 -0.13
CA ARG A 126 -14.81 16.21 0.42
C ARG A 126 -15.82 16.52 -0.68
N LYS A 127 -15.43 17.26 -1.73
CA LYS A 127 -16.31 17.54 -2.87
C LYS A 127 -16.71 16.25 -3.62
N ILE A 128 -15.75 15.37 -3.86
CA ILE A 128 -16.03 14.04 -4.44
C ILE A 128 -16.97 13.24 -3.54
N TRP A 129 -16.70 13.23 -2.23
CA TRP A 129 -17.50 12.50 -1.26
C TRP A 129 -18.96 12.97 -1.23
N ASP A 130 -19.17 14.29 -1.12
CA ASP A 130 -20.50 14.88 -1.05
C ASP A 130 -21.32 14.55 -2.30
N HIS A 131 -20.73 14.67 -3.50
CA HIS A 131 -21.36 14.28 -4.76
C HIS A 131 -21.69 12.79 -4.81
N SER A 132 -20.75 11.94 -4.37
CA SER A 132 -20.91 10.48 -4.40
C SER A 132 -22.02 10.03 -3.45
N VAL A 133 -22.06 10.56 -2.23
CA VAL A 133 -23.12 10.23 -1.25
C VAL A 133 -24.49 10.63 -1.77
N GLU A 134 -24.60 11.79 -2.41
CA GLU A 134 -25.86 12.24 -3.01
C GLU A 134 -26.26 11.37 -4.22
N SER A 135 -25.32 10.99 -5.08
CA SER A 135 -25.55 10.06 -6.20
C SER A 135 -26.04 8.70 -5.71
N ILE A 136 -25.36 8.12 -4.72
CA ILE A 136 -25.73 6.84 -4.10
C ILE A 136 -27.11 6.95 -3.45
N ARG A 137 -27.36 8.02 -2.67
CA ARG A 137 -28.67 8.27 -2.05
C ARG A 137 -29.79 8.28 -3.08
N ARG A 138 -29.59 8.89 -4.25
CA ARG A 138 -30.59 8.89 -5.33
C ARG A 138 -30.81 7.50 -5.91
N ALA A 139 -29.76 6.68 -6.00
CA ALA A 139 -29.83 5.33 -6.55
C ALA A 139 -30.56 4.35 -5.60
N ILE A 140 -30.19 4.32 -4.31
CA ILE A 140 -30.71 3.33 -3.34
C ILE A 140 -31.80 3.86 -2.41
N GLY A 141 -32.03 5.17 -2.38
CA GLY A 141 -32.98 5.83 -1.51
C GLY A 141 -32.52 6.02 -0.05
N ASP A 142 -33.07 7.03 0.61
CA ASP A 142 -32.71 7.43 1.98
C ASP A 142 -32.89 6.33 3.03
N GLY A 143 -33.89 5.47 2.86
CA GLY A 143 -34.18 4.39 3.80
C GLY A 143 -33.11 3.30 3.81
N VAL A 144 -32.53 2.98 2.65
CA VAL A 144 -31.37 2.08 2.54
C VAL A 144 -30.12 2.79 3.00
N MET A 145 -29.96 4.06 2.63
CA MET A 145 -28.77 4.81 2.98
C MET A 145 -28.58 4.96 4.50
N LYS A 146 -29.65 5.26 5.25
CA LYS A 146 -29.56 5.49 6.71
C LYS A 146 -29.27 4.24 7.53
N ARG A 147 -29.67 3.06 7.05
CA ARG A 147 -29.47 1.79 7.77
C ARG A 147 -28.16 1.10 7.41
N SER A 148 -27.54 1.49 6.30
CA SER A 148 -26.29 0.92 5.82
C SER A 148 -25.08 1.60 6.46
N LYS A 149 -24.06 0.82 6.82
CA LYS A 149 -22.73 1.34 7.15
C LYS A 149 -21.98 1.70 5.87
N PHE A 150 -21.29 2.82 5.85
CA PHE A 150 -20.36 3.15 4.78
C PHE A 150 -19.00 2.51 5.05
N GLN A 151 -18.47 1.78 4.08
CA GLN A 151 -17.12 1.24 4.13
C GLN A 151 -16.32 1.72 2.93
N ASN A 152 -15.24 2.47 3.19
CA ASN A 152 -14.46 3.16 2.18
C ASN A 152 -13.15 2.43 1.93
N PHE A 153 -12.85 2.17 0.67
CA PHE A 153 -11.63 1.50 0.25
C PHE A 153 -10.90 2.35 -0.79
N CYS A 154 -9.59 2.46 -0.61
CA CYS A 154 -8.68 3.11 -1.55
C CYS A 154 -7.60 2.09 -1.92
N GLY A 155 -7.43 1.79 -3.21
CA GLY A 155 -6.34 0.92 -3.65
C GLY A 155 -6.67 0.03 -4.83
N LEU A 156 -5.64 -0.68 -5.28
CA LEU A 156 -5.67 -1.67 -6.35
C LEU A 156 -5.81 -3.09 -5.74
N ILE A 157 -6.68 -3.92 -6.31
CA ILE A 157 -6.70 -5.37 -6.04
C ILE A 157 -5.71 -6.09 -6.95
N TYR A 158 -5.10 -7.13 -6.40
CA TYR A 158 -4.38 -8.17 -7.14
C TYR A 158 -4.84 -9.57 -6.70
N GLU A 159 -4.98 -10.46 -7.67
CA GLU A 159 -5.14 -11.90 -7.51
C GLU A 159 -3.89 -12.56 -8.12
N GLN A 160 -3.37 -13.61 -7.47
CA GLN A 160 -2.23 -14.36 -7.98
C GLN A 160 -2.66 -15.82 -8.15
N ALA A 161 -3.18 -16.16 -9.32
CA ALA A 161 -3.57 -17.54 -9.64
C ALA A 161 -2.40 -18.29 -10.29
N GLY A 162 -1.36 -18.68 -9.54
CA GLY A 162 -0.23 -19.50 -10.02
C GLY A 162 0.64 -18.94 -11.17
N ASP A 163 0.18 -17.88 -11.82
CA ASP A 163 0.79 -17.14 -12.92
C ASP A 163 1.26 -15.76 -12.40
N THR A 164 2.33 -15.22 -12.98
CA THR A 164 2.82 -13.89 -12.60
C THR A 164 1.99 -12.83 -13.32
N ILE A 165 1.36 -11.92 -12.58
CA ILE A 165 0.55 -10.82 -13.16
C ILE A 165 1.24 -9.48 -12.88
N VAL A 166 1.49 -8.71 -13.93
CA VAL A 166 2.00 -7.33 -13.85
C VAL A 166 0.85 -6.39 -14.21
N VAL A 167 0.42 -5.57 -13.26
CA VAL A 167 -0.49 -4.47 -13.58
C VAL A 167 0.34 -3.24 -13.89
N CYS A 168 0.08 -2.69 -15.07
CA CYS A 168 0.60 -1.41 -15.49
C CYS A 168 -0.52 -0.40 -15.31
N ASP A 169 -0.53 0.29 -14.16
CA ASP A 169 -1.39 1.46 -13.98
C ASP A 169 -0.72 2.66 -14.63
N ALA A 170 -1.22 3.00 -15.81
CA ALA A 170 -0.77 4.15 -16.55
C ALA A 170 -1.84 5.24 -16.46
N GLY A 171 -1.76 6.05 -15.40
CA GLY A 171 -2.58 7.23 -15.20
C GLY A 171 -2.05 8.46 -15.94
N GLY A 172 -2.80 9.56 -15.95
CA GLY A 172 -2.40 10.79 -16.66
C GLY A 172 -1.25 11.58 -16.03
N GLY A 173 -0.57 11.03 -15.02
CA GLY A 173 0.55 11.70 -14.34
C GLY A 173 1.49 10.79 -13.54
N THR A 174 1.15 9.51 -13.36
CA THR A 174 2.00 8.50 -12.74
C THR A 174 1.87 7.18 -13.51
N VAL A 175 2.97 6.43 -13.60
CA VAL A 175 2.97 5.04 -14.05
C VAL A 175 3.49 4.20 -12.89
N SER A 176 2.66 3.30 -12.36
CA SER A 176 3.09 2.34 -11.34
C SER A 176 3.13 0.94 -11.91
N ARG A 177 4.22 0.25 -11.62
CA ARG A 177 4.42 -1.16 -11.95
C ARG A 177 4.47 -1.94 -10.63
N LEU A 178 3.61 -2.93 -10.48
CA LEU A 178 3.72 -3.92 -9.43
C LEU A 178 4.30 -5.21 -10.02
N ASP A 179 5.46 -5.61 -9.51
CA ASP A 179 6.13 -6.85 -9.86
C ASP A 179 5.79 -7.92 -8.81
N ALA A 180 5.23 -9.05 -9.24
CA ALA A 180 5.14 -10.26 -8.42
C ALA A 180 6.50 -11.01 -8.43
N PRO A 181 6.81 -11.84 -7.41
CA PRO A 181 8.09 -12.53 -7.31
C PRO A 181 8.37 -13.37 -8.57
N TYR A 182 9.60 -13.25 -9.08
CA TYR A 182 10.07 -13.92 -10.29
C TYR A 182 10.08 -15.44 -10.13
N ASP A 183 9.01 -16.13 -10.52
CA ASP A 183 9.09 -17.55 -10.90
C ASP A 183 9.25 -17.64 -12.43
N THR A 184 10.41 -18.12 -12.87
CA THR A 184 10.79 -18.24 -14.27
C THR A 184 10.00 -19.30 -15.04
N ARG A 185 9.13 -20.08 -14.36
CA ARG A 185 8.29 -21.14 -14.97
C ARG A 185 6.84 -20.75 -15.22
N SER A 186 6.39 -19.58 -14.80
CA SER A 186 4.97 -19.17 -14.89
C SER A 186 4.67 -18.28 -16.12
N HIS A 187 3.43 -18.33 -16.62
CA HIS A 187 3.00 -17.39 -17.66
C HIS A 187 2.94 -15.99 -17.02
N LEU A 188 3.42 -14.97 -17.76
CA LEU A 188 3.32 -13.58 -17.31
C LEU A 188 2.23 -12.88 -18.10
N TYR A 189 1.23 -12.36 -17.39
CA TYR A 189 0.19 -11.51 -17.95
C TYR A 189 0.48 -10.05 -17.62
N ILE A 190 0.31 -9.16 -18.60
CA ILE A 190 0.36 -7.71 -18.38
C ILE A 190 -1.06 -7.17 -18.49
N ILE A 191 -1.62 -6.65 -17.40
CA ILE A 191 -2.95 -6.04 -17.40
C ILE A 191 -2.78 -4.53 -17.46
N LEU A 192 -3.36 -3.91 -18.50
CA LEU A 192 -3.36 -2.46 -18.64
C LEU A 192 -4.56 -1.85 -17.93
N VAL A 193 -4.28 -0.97 -16.96
CA VAL A 193 -5.28 -0.18 -16.23
C VAL A 193 -4.91 1.31 -16.26
N GLY A 194 -5.84 2.17 -15.84
CA GLY A 194 -5.65 3.62 -15.89
C GLY A 194 -6.00 4.22 -17.25
N GLY A 195 -6.04 5.56 -17.30
CA GLY A 195 -6.47 6.31 -18.48
C GLY A 195 -5.60 6.09 -19.71
N PHE A 196 -4.26 6.07 -19.54
CA PHE A 196 -3.31 5.76 -20.60
C PHE A 196 -3.25 4.25 -20.91
N GLY A 197 -3.64 3.39 -19.97
CA GLY A 197 -3.84 1.96 -20.18
C GLY A 197 -4.85 1.61 -21.28
N ARG A 198 -5.69 2.57 -21.72
CA ARG A 198 -6.60 2.44 -22.89
C ARG A 198 -5.91 2.66 -24.23
N SER A 199 -4.67 3.15 -24.25
CA SER A 199 -3.95 3.47 -25.48
C SER A 199 -3.65 2.22 -26.28
N ARG A 200 -4.09 2.19 -27.54
CA ARG A 200 -3.76 1.08 -28.45
C ARG A 200 -2.29 1.07 -28.83
N PHE A 201 -1.67 2.26 -28.90
CA PHE A 201 -0.23 2.39 -29.08
C PHE A 201 0.54 1.73 -27.93
N LEU A 202 0.18 2.03 -26.67
CA LEU A 202 0.80 1.41 -25.51
C LEU A 202 0.61 -0.12 -25.55
N PHE A 203 -0.60 -0.60 -25.81
CA PHE A 203 -0.89 -2.02 -25.95
C PHE A 203 0.00 -2.68 -27.01
N ASN A 204 0.04 -2.14 -28.23
CA ASN A 204 0.82 -2.70 -29.32
C ASN A 204 2.32 -2.73 -28.97
N ASN A 205 2.86 -1.65 -28.40
CA ASN A 205 4.27 -1.59 -28.00
C ASN A 205 4.60 -2.61 -26.91
N LEU A 206 3.73 -2.77 -25.89
CA LEU A 206 3.93 -3.77 -24.85
C LEU A 206 3.80 -5.19 -25.41
N GLN A 207 2.84 -5.43 -26.30
CA GLN A 207 2.59 -6.73 -26.94
C GLN A 207 3.74 -7.16 -27.87
N GLU A 208 4.36 -6.21 -28.56
CA GLU A 208 5.54 -6.44 -29.40
C GLU A 208 6.80 -6.64 -28.55
N ARG A 209 7.01 -5.78 -27.53
CA ARG A 209 8.21 -5.79 -26.69
C ARG A 209 8.26 -7.00 -25.77
N PHE A 210 7.12 -7.33 -25.17
CA PHE A 210 6.96 -8.47 -24.30
C PHE A 210 6.19 -9.51 -25.11
N ARG A 211 6.86 -10.55 -25.61
CA ARG A 211 6.25 -11.73 -26.28
C ARG A 211 5.40 -12.56 -25.30
N ARG A 212 4.46 -11.91 -24.63
CA ARG A 212 3.67 -12.34 -23.47
C ARG A 212 2.25 -11.83 -23.66
N ILE A 213 1.30 -12.33 -22.86
CA ILE A 213 -0.11 -11.99 -23.02
C ILE A 213 -0.36 -10.62 -22.39
N VAL A 214 -0.63 -9.61 -23.22
CA VAL A 214 -1.11 -8.30 -22.76
C VAL A 214 -2.63 -8.30 -22.78
N LEU A 215 -3.24 -8.05 -21.63
CA LEU A 215 -4.69 -7.94 -21.46
C LEU A 215 -5.07 -6.47 -21.36
N GLN A 216 -5.93 -6.03 -22.29
CA GLN A 216 -6.53 -4.69 -22.29
C GLN A 216 -8.03 -4.85 -22.46
N SER A 217 -8.78 -4.53 -21.41
CA SER A 217 -10.24 -4.51 -21.50
C SER A 217 -10.72 -3.40 -22.44
N ARG A 218 -11.84 -3.64 -23.12
CA ARG A 218 -12.44 -2.67 -24.06
C ARG A 218 -13.10 -1.50 -23.31
N GLY A 219 -13.26 -0.38 -24.02
CA GLY A 219 -14.02 0.79 -23.56
C GLY A 219 -13.36 1.53 -22.39
N ASN A 220 -14.16 1.89 -21.40
CA ASN A 220 -13.73 2.65 -20.21
C ASN A 220 -13.41 1.76 -19.01
N LYS A 221 -13.55 0.44 -19.12
CA LYS A 221 -13.25 -0.52 -18.05
C LYS A 221 -11.84 -0.38 -17.47
N PRO A 222 -10.75 -0.19 -18.27
CA PRO A 222 -9.43 0.07 -17.70
C PRO A 222 -9.36 1.35 -16.85
N TRP A 223 -10.15 2.38 -17.22
CA TRP A 223 -10.18 3.65 -16.52
C TRP A 223 -10.85 3.52 -15.15
N THR A 224 -11.89 2.70 -15.02
CA THR A 224 -12.62 2.45 -13.76
C THR A 224 -12.07 1.29 -12.94
N ALA A 225 -11.05 0.57 -13.43
CA ALA A 225 -10.57 -0.67 -12.81
C ALA A 225 -10.09 -0.47 -11.37
N ILE A 226 -9.50 0.69 -11.05
CA ILE A 226 -9.00 1.02 -9.71
C ILE A 226 -10.14 1.08 -8.68
N CYS A 227 -11.14 1.94 -8.92
CA CYS A 227 -12.25 2.10 -7.98
C CYS A 227 -13.14 0.85 -7.93
N ARG A 228 -13.37 0.16 -9.05
CA ARG A 228 -14.09 -1.13 -9.07
C ARG A 228 -13.34 -2.20 -8.27
N GLY A 229 -12.02 -2.28 -8.43
CA GLY A 229 -11.17 -3.14 -7.62
C GLY A 229 -11.37 -2.84 -6.15
N ALA A 230 -11.22 -1.60 -5.70
CA ALA A 230 -11.45 -1.24 -4.30
C ALA A 230 -12.82 -1.69 -3.74
N VAL A 231 -13.90 -1.63 -4.54
CA VAL A 231 -15.23 -2.14 -4.14
C VAL A 231 -15.23 -3.66 -3.97
N VAL A 232 -14.67 -4.43 -4.91
CA VAL A 232 -14.59 -5.89 -4.80
C VAL A 232 -13.87 -6.30 -3.51
N GLN A 233 -12.84 -5.55 -3.10
CA GLN A 233 -12.03 -5.85 -1.91
C GLN A 233 -12.86 -5.63 -0.66
N GLY A 234 -13.61 -4.53 -0.64
CA GLY A 234 -14.53 -4.25 0.44
C GLY A 234 -15.64 -5.27 0.57
N LEU A 235 -16.19 -5.76 -0.54
CA LEU A 235 -17.21 -6.81 -0.55
C LEU A 235 -16.68 -8.14 0.00
N VAL A 236 -15.50 -8.57 -0.47
CA VAL A 236 -14.85 -9.81 0.02
C VAL A 236 -14.55 -9.73 1.52
N ARG A 237 -14.14 -8.56 2.03
CA ARG A 237 -13.93 -8.35 3.48
C ARG A 237 -15.21 -8.35 4.27
N HIS A 238 -16.23 -7.67 3.75
CA HIS A 238 -17.52 -7.57 4.40
C HIS A 238 -18.15 -8.95 4.53
N ASN A 239 -18.04 -9.79 3.50
CA ASN A 239 -18.54 -11.15 3.51
C ASN A 239 -17.58 -12.07 2.72
N PRO A 240 -16.67 -12.79 3.39
CA PRO A 240 -15.71 -13.69 2.73
C PRO A 240 -16.37 -14.80 1.90
N SER A 241 -17.66 -15.09 2.12
CA SER A 241 -18.41 -16.05 1.31
C SER A 241 -18.99 -15.44 0.01
N THR A 242 -18.71 -14.17 -0.30
CA THR A 242 -19.11 -13.59 -1.60
C THR A 242 -18.44 -14.35 -2.72
N ASN A 243 -19.24 -14.88 -3.64
CA ASN A 243 -18.76 -15.65 -4.80
C ASN A 243 -18.25 -14.74 -5.93
N LEU A 244 -17.51 -13.68 -5.58
CA LEU A 244 -16.90 -12.74 -6.54
C LEU A 244 -15.61 -13.31 -7.16
N GLY A 245 -15.19 -14.51 -6.74
CA GLY A 245 -14.04 -15.21 -7.30
C GLY A 245 -12.70 -14.56 -6.98
N VAL A 246 -12.57 -13.87 -5.84
CA VAL A 246 -11.33 -13.18 -5.45
C VAL A 246 -10.91 -13.64 -4.05
N ASP A 247 -9.90 -14.50 -3.99
CA ASP A 247 -9.22 -14.88 -2.75
C ASP A 247 -7.82 -14.25 -2.71
N VAL A 248 -7.54 -13.50 -1.65
CA VAL A 248 -6.20 -12.96 -1.42
C VAL A 248 -5.34 -14.05 -0.80
N GLU A 249 -4.50 -14.70 -1.62
CA GLU A 249 -3.60 -15.73 -1.12
C GLU A 249 -2.36 -15.15 -0.42
N THR A 250 -1.76 -14.10 -0.99
CA THR A 250 -0.56 -13.46 -0.42
C THR A 250 -0.52 -11.94 -0.67
N ARG A 251 0.28 -11.25 0.14
CA ARG A 251 0.63 -9.83 -0.03
C ARG A 251 2.15 -9.71 -0.11
N VAL A 252 2.63 -8.79 -0.94
CA VAL A 252 4.04 -8.43 -0.98
C VAL A 252 4.29 -7.29 0.00
N ALA A 253 5.26 -7.45 0.88
CA ALA A 253 5.72 -6.39 1.77
C ALA A 253 6.22 -5.18 0.95
N ARG A 254 5.85 -3.96 1.35
CA ARG A 254 6.17 -2.74 0.58
C ARG A 254 7.61 -2.24 0.74
N MET A 255 8.31 -2.73 1.76
CA MET A 255 9.71 -2.42 2.07
C MET A 255 10.46 -3.70 2.40
N SER A 256 11.78 -3.62 2.38
CA SER A 256 12.63 -4.66 2.97
C SER A 256 12.74 -4.40 4.47
N TYR A 257 12.41 -5.41 5.27
CA TYR A 257 12.48 -5.34 6.73
C TYR A 257 13.58 -6.27 7.22
N GLY A 258 14.31 -5.87 8.26
CA GLY A 258 15.39 -6.67 8.82
C GLY A 258 15.76 -6.28 10.23
N ILE A 259 16.60 -7.10 10.86
CA ILE A 259 17.28 -6.78 12.11
C ILE A 259 18.79 -6.84 11.89
N MET A 260 19.54 -6.25 12.82
CA MET A 260 20.98 -6.51 12.89
C MET A 260 21.21 -7.94 13.39
N TYR A 261 22.07 -8.68 12.70
CA TYR A 261 22.52 -10.01 13.12
C TYR A 261 24.04 -10.14 12.95
N GLY A 262 24.66 -11.04 13.71
CA GLY A 262 26.07 -11.38 13.54
C GLY A 262 26.23 -12.59 12.61
N SER A 263 27.18 -12.52 11.68
CA SER A 263 27.58 -13.62 10.80
C SER A 263 29.08 -13.95 10.96
N PRO A 264 29.55 -15.14 10.54
CA PRO A 264 30.97 -15.44 10.53
C PRO A 264 31.74 -14.41 9.68
N PHE A 265 32.84 -13.91 10.22
CA PHE A 265 33.69 -12.97 9.50
C PHE A 265 34.41 -13.68 8.35
N ILE A 266 34.17 -13.26 7.11
CA ILE A 266 34.86 -13.78 5.92
C ILE A 266 35.94 -12.77 5.54
N GLU A 267 37.20 -13.16 5.72
CA GLU A 267 38.36 -12.35 5.38
C GLU A 267 38.37 -11.99 3.88
N GLY A 268 38.58 -10.70 3.57
CA GLY A 268 38.54 -10.18 2.21
C GLY A 268 37.14 -9.90 1.64
N TYR A 269 36.07 -10.32 2.33
CA TYR A 269 34.68 -10.02 1.96
C TYR A 269 34.02 -9.05 2.95
N HIS A 270 34.20 -9.26 4.27
CA HIS A 270 33.70 -8.37 5.32
C HIS A 270 34.76 -7.31 5.71
N ASN A 271 34.29 -6.12 6.11
CA ASN A 271 35.18 -5.02 6.55
C ASN A 271 35.79 -5.34 7.92
N GLU A 272 37.11 -5.23 8.05
CA GLU A 272 37.82 -5.54 9.31
C GLU A 272 37.30 -4.77 10.53
N ALA A 273 36.74 -3.58 10.34
CA ALA A 273 36.12 -2.79 11.41
C ALA A 273 34.88 -3.47 12.03
N ASP A 274 34.22 -4.38 11.30
CA ASP A 274 33.06 -5.15 11.77
C ASP A 274 33.45 -6.45 12.47
N LYS A 275 34.75 -6.71 12.60
CA LYS A 275 35.26 -7.91 13.26
C LYS A 275 34.95 -7.85 14.76
N THR A 276 33.92 -8.58 15.17
CA THR A 276 33.63 -8.85 16.58
C THR A 276 33.73 -10.35 16.85
N TRP A 277 34.16 -10.74 18.05
CA TRP A 277 34.24 -12.15 18.43
C TRP A 277 32.84 -12.66 18.79
N SER A 278 32.18 -13.37 17.88
CA SER A 278 30.97 -14.15 18.18
C SER A 278 30.86 -15.33 17.20
N HIS A 279 30.29 -16.47 17.64
CA HIS A 279 30.25 -17.71 16.86
C HIS A 279 28.80 -18.10 16.49
N GLY A 280 28.48 -18.16 15.18
CA GLY A 280 27.21 -18.72 14.69
C GLY A 280 27.10 -18.74 13.15
N GLU A 281 26.44 -19.77 12.59
CA GLU A 281 26.18 -20.04 11.15
C GLU A 281 24.66 -20.22 10.84
N ASP A 282 24.34 -20.31 9.53
CA ASP A 282 23.10 -20.02 8.74
C ASP A 282 21.78 -20.80 8.95
N ILE A 283 20.67 -20.24 8.41
CA ILE A 283 19.27 -20.77 8.38
C ILE A 283 18.55 -20.50 7.03
N SER A 284 17.61 -21.37 6.60
CA SER A 284 16.78 -21.27 5.37
C SER A 284 15.22 -21.36 5.60
N GLU A 285 14.42 -20.93 4.60
CA GLU A 285 12.96 -20.53 4.53
C GLU A 285 11.84 -21.61 4.82
N LYS A 286 10.50 -21.39 5.02
CA LYS A 286 9.49 -20.39 4.49
C LYS A 286 8.07 -20.41 5.18
N ARG A 287 7.26 -19.34 4.94
CA ARG A 287 5.84 -18.94 5.26
C ARG A 287 5.55 -18.40 6.68
N SER A 288 4.89 -17.23 6.73
CA SER A 288 5.19 -16.15 7.71
C SER A 288 6.69 -15.88 7.73
N VAL A 289 7.12 -14.62 7.70
CA VAL A 289 8.56 -14.38 7.88
C VAL A 289 8.84 -14.53 9.36
N SER A 290 9.12 -15.77 9.76
CA SER A 290 9.52 -16.16 11.09
C SER A 290 10.98 -16.56 11.03
N HIS A 291 11.85 -15.73 11.58
CA HIS A 291 13.27 -16.03 11.68
C HIS A 291 13.60 -16.46 13.10
N SER A 292 14.42 -17.50 13.22
CA SER A 292 14.96 -17.96 14.49
C SER A 292 16.21 -17.16 14.83
N TYR A 293 16.33 -16.78 16.09
CA TYR A 293 17.44 -16.02 16.62
C TYR A 293 17.98 -16.68 17.88
N VAL A 294 19.27 -16.47 18.12
CA VAL A 294 19.99 -17.05 19.24
C VAL A 294 20.76 -15.95 19.97
N ARG A 295 20.67 -15.94 21.30
CA ARG A 295 21.53 -15.13 22.19
C ARG A 295 22.21 -16.02 23.21
N TYR A 296 23.43 -15.62 23.58
CA TYR A 296 24.21 -16.23 24.66
C TYR A 296 24.40 -15.22 25.78
N PHE A 297 24.39 -15.67 27.03
CA PHE A 297 24.44 -14.78 28.20
C PHE A 297 25.57 -15.15 29.16
N GLU A 298 26.17 -14.13 29.76
CA GLU A 298 27.08 -14.24 30.92
C GLU A 298 26.46 -13.64 32.19
N VAL A 299 25.20 -13.19 32.10
CA VAL A 299 24.45 -12.52 33.17
C VAL A 299 23.25 -13.38 33.62
N PRO A 300 22.79 -13.29 34.88
CA PRO A 300 21.80 -14.21 35.45
C PRO A 300 20.35 -13.97 34.99
N SER A 301 20.05 -12.80 34.42
CA SER A 301 18.70 -12.47 33.95
C SER A 301 18.76 -11.55 32.75
N PHE A 302 17.79 -11.68 31.84
CA PHE A 302 17.67 -10.84 30.66
C PHE A 302 16.30 -10.18 30.56
N GLN A 303 16.32 -8.86 30.35
CA GLN A 303 15.19 -8.07 29.88
C GLN A 303 15.71 -7.12 28.81
N GLY A 304 15.19 -7.22 27.59
CA GLY A 304 15.74 -6.49 26.46
C GLY A 304 14.69 -6.01 25.47
N HIS A 305 15.18 -5.52 24.34
CA HIS A 305 14.37 -5.14 23.20
C HIS A 305 15.03 -5.62 21.91
N GLU A 306 14.21 -5.87 20.89
CA GLU A 306 14.67 -6.14 19.51
C GLU A 306 14.34 -4.92 18.65
N LYS A 307 15.34 -4.36 17.96
CA LYS A 307 15.15 -3.24 17.04
C LYS A 307 14.91 -3.78 15.63
N ILE A 308 13.85 -3.29 15.00
CA ILE A 308 13.50 -3.59 13.62
C ILE A 308 13.90 -2.38 12.76
N TYR A 309 14.49 -2.66 11.61
CA TYR A 309 14.90 -1.68 10.63
C TYR A 309 14.19 -1.94 9.29
N CYS A 310 14.03 -0.89 8.49
CA CYS A 310 13.47 -0.98 7.15
C CYS A 310 14.32 -0.21 6.13
N SER A 311 14.22 -0.60 4.87
CA SER A 311 14.82 0.08 3.73
C SER A 311 13.82 0.16 2.58
N THR A 312 13.79 1.33 1.92
CA THR A 312 12.93 1.58 0.76
C THR A 312 13.61 1.24 -0.57
N SER A 313 14.92 0.99 -0.53
CA SER A 313 15.72 0.62 -1.70
C SER A 313 15.23 -0.67 -2.34
N ARG A 314 15.14 -0.65 -3.68
CA ARG A 314 14.82 -1.81 -4.50
C ARG A 314 15.81 -2.97 -4.33
N ALA A 315 17.08 -2.65 -4.13
CA ALA A 315 18.10 -3.57 -3.66
C ALA A 315 18.50 -3.09 -2.27
N PRO A 316 17.96 -3.68 -1.19
CA PRO A 316 18.28 -3.23 0.16
C PRO A 316 19.79 -3.36 0.39
N PRO A 317 20.41 -2.40 1.10
CA PRO A 317 21.84 -2.47 1.38
C PRO A 317 22.16 -3.76 2.13
N VAL A 318 23.27 -4.40 1.76
CA VAL A 318 23.72 -5.65 2.40
C VAL A 318 24.27 -5.45 3.81
N ARG A 319 24.56 -4.20 4.18
CA ARG A 319 25.19 -3.83 5.46
C ARG A 319 24.59 -2.56 6.03
N TYR A 320 24.41 -2.57 7.35
CA TYR A 320 23.99 -1.40 8.12
C TYR A 320 25.05 -0.30 8.05
N GLY A 321 24.64 0.91 7.63
CA GLY A 321 25.53 2.07 7.50
C GLY A 321 26.22 2.22 6.13
N ASP A 322 26.05 1.28 5.20
CA ASP A 322 26.52 1.45 3.80
C ASP A 322 25.62 2.40 2.99
N SER A 323 24.45 2.71 3.53
CA SER A 323 23.50 3.64 2.95
C SER A 323 22.70 4.33 4.05
N ASP A 324 22.34 5.58 3.79
CA ASP A 324 21.43 6.35 4.63
C ASP A 324 19.96 5.88 4.51
N ASP A 325 19.66 4.95 3.60
CA ASP A 325 18.31 4.41 3.35
C ASP A 325 17.87 3.33 4.38
N ILE A 326 18.73 2.97 5.34
CA ILE A 326 18.31 2.10 6.44
C ILE A 326 17.78 2.96 7.59
N HIS A 327 16.50 2.75 7.92
CA HIS A 327 15.82 3.50 8.96
C HIS A 327 15.39 2.58 10.10
N HIS A 328 15.49 3.06 11.34
CA HIS A 328 14.93 2.38 12.50
C HIS A 328 13.40 2.47 12.45
N LEU A 329 12.73 1.33 12.40
CA LEU A 329 11.27 1.26 12.29
C LEU A 329 10.61 1.26 13.67
N CYS A 330 10.92 0.26 14.51
CA CYS A 330 10.36 0.11 15.85
C CYS A 330 11.28 -0.74 16.74
N ALA A 331 10.95 -0.83 18.03
CA ALA A 331 11.64 -1.70 18.96
C ALA A 331 10.65 -2.50 19.82
N MET A 332 10.63 -3.82 19.67
CA MET A 332 9.79 -4.70 20.50
C MET A 332 10.45 -4.93 21.85
N LYS A 333 9.72 -4.66 22.93
CA LYS A 333 10.18 -5.01 24.28
C LYS A 333 9.81 -6.43 24.63
N TRP A 334 10.67 -7.09 25.39
CA TRP A 334 10.34 -8.36 26.02
C TRP A 334 9.45 -8.12 27.24
N ASP A 335 8.22 -8.65 27.18
CA ASP A 335 7.21 -8.54 28.23
C ASP A 335 7.54 -9.38 29.47
N LYS A 336 8.44 -10.37 29.29
CA LYS A 336 8.88 -11.29 30.35
C LYS A 336 10.38 -11.16 30.57
N ILE A 337 10.77 -11.12 31.84
CA ILE A 337 12.16 -11.31 32.24
C ILE A 337 12.50 -12.79 32.04
N VAL A 338 13.58 -13.06 31.31
CA VAL A 338 14.10 -14.41 31.12
C VAL A 338 15.09 -14.72 32.24
N ASP A 339 14.80 -15.75 33.02
CA ASP A 339 15.75 -16.33 33.96
C ASP A 339 16.78 -17.17 33.19
N VAL A 340 18.02 -16.68 33.14
CA VAL A 340 19.07 -17.26 32.29
C VAL A 340 19.51 -18.63 32.81
N ASP A 341 19.37 -18.89 34.11
CA ASP A 341 19.75 -20.18 34.70
C ASP A 341 18.83 -21.32 34.25
N THR A 342 17.64 -20.99 33.74
CA THR A 342 16.68 -21.95 33.19
C THR A 342 16.96 -22.34 31.73
N LEU A 343 17.88 -21.65 31.06
CA LEU A 343 18.17 -21.87 29.65
C LEU A 343 19.04 -23.11 29.41
N LEU A 344 18.80 -23.78 28.30
CA LEU A 344 19.68 -24.84 27.82
C LEU A 344 21.07 -24.24 27.56
N LYS A 345 22.11 -24.98 27.93
CA LYS A 345 23.49 -24.57 27.67
C LYS A 345 23.95 -25.11 26.32
N TRP A 346 24.60 -24.27 25.54
CA TRP A 346 25.34 -24.67 24.36
C TRP A 346 26.83 -24.60 24.65
N THR A 347 27.56 -25.66 24.30
CA THR A 347 29.00 -25.74 24.49
C THR A 347 29.70 -25.45 23.17
N ASN A 348 30.61 -24.49 23.19
CA ASN A 348 31.38 -24.13 22.01
C ASN A 348 32.49 -25.17 21.71
N PRO A 349 33.13 -25.13 20.53
CA PRO A 349 34.19 -26.08 20.15
C PRO A 349 35.42 -26.11 21.07
N VAL A 350 35.62 -25.07 21.89
CA VAL A 350 36.72 -25.00 22.87
C VAL A 350 36.28 -25.43 24.28
N GLY A 351 35.08 -25.99 24.43
CA GLY A 351 34.60 -26.63 25.66
C GLY A 351 33.93 -25.70 26.67
N VAL A 352 33.69 -24.44 26.33
CA VAL A 352 33.04 -23.46 27.21
C VAL A 352 31.53 -23.46 26.96
N ALA A 353 30.74 -23.59 28.04
CA ALA A 353 29.28 -23.67 27.98
C ALA A 353 28.61 -22.35 28.32
N TYR A 354 27.67 -21.92 27.48
CA TYR A 354 26.90 -20.69 27.64
C TYR A 354 25.40 -20.99 27.66
N PRO A 355 24.62 -20.37 28.57
CA PRO A 355 23.16 -20.31 28.46
C PRO A 355 22.74 -19.78 27.09
N ARG A 356 21.84 -20.49 26.42
CA ARG A 356 21.38 -20.21 25.06
C ARG A 356 19.88 -19.90 25.07
N LEU A 357 19.52 -18.74 24.54
CA LEU A 357 18.13 -18.32 24.34
C LEU A 357 17.79 -18.41 22.86
N ASP A 358 16.92 -19.35 22.52
CA ASP A 358 16.32 -19.48 21.20
C ASP A 358 14.95 -18.80 21.17
N TYR A 359 14.74 -17.88 20.24
CA TYR A 359 13.48 -17.17 20.06
C TYR A 359 13.20 -16.92 18.58
N HIS A 360 11.95 -16.57 18.27
CA HIS A 360 11.54 -16.28 16.91
C HIS A 360 10.86 -14.91 16.83
N ILE A 361 11.17 -14.15 15.78
CA ILE A 361 10.40 -12.95 15.44
C ILE A 361 9.56 -13.29 14.23
N LYS A 362 8.25 -13.09 14.35
CA LYS A 362 7.27 -13.29 13.29
C LYS A 362 6.79 -11.93 12.81
N MET A 363 6.76 -11.76 11.49
CA MET A 363 6.18 -10.59 10.82
C MET A 363 4.90 -11.00 10.07
N ASP A 364 3.83 -10.24 10.31
CA ASP A 364 2.54 -10.34 9.61
C ASP A 364 2.21 -8.98 8.96
N CYS A 365 1.62 -8.99 7.75
CA CYS A 365 1.23 -7.78 7.02
C CYS A 365 -0.28 -7.76 6.81
N GLU A 366 -0.95 -6.70 7.28
CA GLU A 366 -2.38 -6.51 7.09
C GLU A 366 -2.65 -5.05 6.74
N ASP A 367 -3.26 -4.76 5.60
CA ASP A 367 -3.89 -3.45 5.33
C ASP A 367 -3.05 -2.18 5.43
N GLY A 368 -1.73 -2.30 5.24
CA GLY A 368 -0.80 -1.17 5.36
C GLY A 368 -0.22 -1.02 6.76
N THR A 369 -0.62 -1.87 7.70
CA THR A 369 0.09 -2.12 8.95
C THR A 369 0.98 -3.35 8.83
N VAL A 370 2.08 -3.30 9.58
CA VAL A 370 3.00 -4.42 9.75
C VAL A 370 3.07 -4.74 11.23
N ASN A 371 2.80 -5.99 11.56
CA ASN A 371 2.82 -6.51 12.92
C ASN A 371 4.05 -7.37 13.12
N PHE A 372 4.86 -7.02 14.12
CA PHE A 372 5.99 -7.82 14.57
C PHE A 372 5.65 -8.44 15.92
N SER A 373 5.89 -9.74 16.06
CA SER A 373 5.69 -10.45 17.33
C SER A 373 6.91 -11.30 17.68
N LEU A 374 7.30 -11.26 18.94
CA LEU A 374 8.41 -12.01 19.50
C LEU A 374 7.88 -13.23 20.24
N HIS A 375 8.40 -14.41 19.91
CA HIS A 375 7.95 -15.70 20.44
C HIS A 375 9.11 -16.43 21.11
N TYR A 376 8.88 -16.88 22.33
CA TYR A 376 9.81 -17.68 23.13
C TYR A 376 9.07 -18.88 23.72
N GLN A 377 9.63 -20.09 23.56
CA GLN A 377 9.01 -21.35 23.99
C GLN A 377 7.55 -21.50 23.52
N GLY A 378 7.27 -21.08 22.29
CA GLY A 378 5.93 -21.15 21.69
C GLY A 378 4.91 -20.12 22.22
N SER A 379 5.32 -19.22 23.11
CA SER A 379 4.48 -18.14 23.62
C SER A 379 4.91 -16.78 23.05
N LYS A 380 3.94 -15.92 22.70
CA LYS A 380 4.22 -14.51 22.40
C LYS A 380 4.68 -13.80 23.68
N VAL A 381 5.82 -13.11 23.62
CA VAL A 381 6.46 -12.41 24.74
C VAL A 381 6.86 -10.97 24.38
N GLY A 382 6.36 -10.45 23.26
CA GLY A 382 6.49 -9.06 22.83
C GLY A 382 5.78 -8.86 21.50
N GLU A 383 5.29 -7.65 21.24
CA GLU A 383 4.61 -7.28 20.00
C GLU A 383 4.73 -5.78 19.75
N GLU A 384 4.83 -5.39 18.48
CA GLU A 384 4.69 -4.01 18.03
C GLU A 384 3.93 -3.97 16.71
N GLU A 385 2.96 -3.06 16.62
CA GLU A 385 2.21 -2.75 15.40
C GLU A 385 2.73 -1.43 14.82
N VAL A 386 3.06 -1.43 13.54
CA VAL A 386 3.58 -0.24 12.85
C VAL A 386 2.71 0.09 11.65
N GLU A 387 2.13 1.29 11.65
CA GLU A 387 1.56 1.89 10.44
C GLU A 387 2.70 2.27 9.50
N VAL A 388 2.69 1.72 8.29
CA VAL A 388 3.68 2.09 7.27
C VAL A 388 3.29 3.44 6.69
N GLN A 389 3.87 4.51 7.24
CA GLN A 389 3.72 5.85 6.68
C GLN A 389 4.61 6.00 5.44
N PHE A 390 4.00 6.55 4.39
CA PHE A 390 4.70 6.90 3.15
C PHE A 390 5.24 8.31 3.32
N ASN A 391 6.55 8.46 3.43
CA ASN A 391 7.20 9.76 3.25
C ASN A 391 7.45 9.99 1.76
#